data_AF-A0A9D4BD84-F1
#
_entry.id   AF-A0A9D4BD84-F1
#
_cell.length_a   1.000
_cell.length_b   1.000
_cell.length_c   1.000
_cell.angle_alpha   90.00
_cell.angle_beta   90.00
_cell.angle_gamma   90.00
#
_symmetry.space_group_name_H-M   'P 1'
#
loop_
_entity.id
_entity.type
_entity.pdbx_description
1 polymer ?
#
loop_
_entity_poly.entity_id
_entity_poly.type
_entity_poly.pdbx_seq_one_letter_code
_entity_poly.pdbx_strand_id
1 'polypeptide(L)'
;MLLEVRRNHVMKDALGTIRYSQDDLSSKLQIKFIGEAGVDLGGLRCEFFSLLVYQFSHSGSSGHLTFRKNYVELEKNTFFYLGQLVALSIL
;
A
#
# COMPACT_ATOMS: atom_id res chain seq x y z
N MET A 1 -12.29 2.10 5.79
CA MET A 1 -11.70 0.92 5.15
C MET A 1 -10.66 0.34 6.10
N LEU A 2 -10.78 -0.94 6.47
CA LEU A 2 -9.78 -1.65 7.27
C LEU A 2 -8.81 -2.38 6.33
N LEU A 3 -7.52 -2.19 6.55
CA LEU A 3 -6.45 -2.78 5.75
C LEU A 3 -5.62 -3.70 6.64
N GLU A 4 -5.89 -5.01 6.55
CA GLU A 4 -5.15 -6.04 7.28
C GLU A 4 -3.96 -6.52 6.45
N VAL A 5 -2.74 -6.29 6.94
CA VAL A 5 -1.51 -6.58 6.18
C VAL A 5 -0.50 -7.37 6.99
N ARG A 6 0.29 -8.19 6.30
CA ARG A 6 1.49 -8.78 6.89
C ARG A 6 2.64 -7.80 6.72
N ARG A 7 3.38 -7.53 7.79
CA ARG A 7 4.54 -6.61 7.81
C ARG A 7 5.55 -6.85 6.70
N ASN A 8 5.80 -8.12 6.36
CA ASN A 8 6.76 -8.50 5.31
C ASN A 8 6.14 -8.52 3.89
N HIS A 9 4.83 -8.30 3.75
CA HIS A 9 4.12 -8.35 2.46
C HIS A 9 3.18 -7.14 2.26
N VAL A 10 3.49 -6.00 2.89
CA VAL A 10 2.67 -4.78 2.89
C VAL A 10 2.24 -4.38 1.48
N MET A 11 3.17 -4.35 0.52
CA MET A 11 2.87 -3.98 -0.88
C MET A 11 1.82 -4.91 -1.51
N LYS A 12 2.03 -6.23 -1.41
CA LYS A 12 1.18 -7.24 -2.01
C LYS A 12 -0.22 -7.25 -1.38
N ASP A 13 -0.27 -7.19 -0.06
CA ASP A 13 -1.52 -7.26 0.70
C ASP A 13 -2.34 -5.97 0.47
N ALA A 14 -1.69 -4.80 0.45
CA ALA A 14 -2.37 -3.53 0.19
C ALA A 14 -2.94 -3.40 -1.23
N LEU A 15 -2.15 -3.78 -2.24
CA LEU A 15 -2.62 -3.86 -3.62
C LEU A 15 -3.77 -4.85 -3.77
N GLY A 16 -3.73 -5.97 -3.06
CA GLY A 16 -4.81 -6.94 -3.01
C GLY A 16 -6.10 -6.32 -2.48
N THR A 17 -6.05 -5.72 -1.30
CA THR A 17 -7.24 -5.13 -0.66
C THR A 17 -7.86 -4.02 -1.51
N ILE A 18 -7.05 -3.08 -2.03
CA ILE A 18 -7.57 -1.95 -2.80
C ILE A 18 -8.21 -2.37 -4.13
N ARG A 19 -7.71 -3.45 -4.74
CA ARG A 19 -8.34 -4.05 -5.93
C ARG A 19 -9.78 -4.49 -5.67
N TYR A 20 -10.06 -5.02 -4.47
CA TYR A 20 -11.37 -5.53 -4.10
C TYR A 20 -12.26 -4.49 -3.41
N SER A 21 -11.70 -3.40 -2.85
CA SER A 21 -12.42 -2.41 -2.03
C SER A 21 -12.64 -1.06 -2.73
N GLN A 22 -12.80 -1.04 -4.06
CA GLN A 22 -12.87 0.20 -4.84
C GLN A 22 -14.00 1.16 -4.42
N ASP A 23 -15.11 0.63 -3.89
CA ASP A 23 -16.27 1.43 -3.48
C ASP A 23 -16.14 2.06 -2.08
N ASP A 24 -15.15 1.64 -1.28
CA ASP A 24 -14.97 2.08 0.14
C ASP A 24 -13.75 3.00 0.35
N LEU A 25 -13.17 3.54 -0.72
CA LEU A 25 -11.97 4.37 -0.66
C LEU A 25 -12.17 5.74 0.01
N SER A 26 -13.42 6.17 0.23
CA SER A 26 -13.77 7.44 0.88
C SER A 26 -13.84 7.36 2.41
N SER A 27 -13.87 6.15 2.97
CA SER A 27 -13.95 5.97 4.41
C SER A 27 -12.58 6.03 5.07
N LYS A 28 -12.54 6.40 6.36
CA LYS A 28 -11.29 6.53 7.13
C LYS A 28 -10.46 5.24 7.02
N LEU A 29 -9.20 5.38 6.59
CA LEU A 29 -8.24 4.28 6.54
C LEU A 29 -7.84 3.85 7.96
N GLN A 30 -7.97 2.56 8.25
CA GLN A 30 -7.48 1.93 9.47
C GLN A 30 -6.50 0.82 9.11
N ILE A 31 -5.36 0.78 9.77
CA ILE A 31 -4.33 -0.24 9.55
C ILE A 31 -4.31 -1.27 10.68
N LYS A 32 -4.17 -2.54 10.32
CA LYS A 32 -3.91 -3.62 11.28
C LYS A 32 -2.84 -4.57 10.73
N PHE A 33 -1.76 -4.76 11.49
CA PHE A 33 -0.77 -5.78 11.17
C PHE A 33 -1.24 -7.14 11.68
N ILE A 34 -1.28 -8.14 10.79
CA ILE A 34 -1.77 -9.48 11.12
C ILE A 34 -0.87 -10.12 12.18
N GLY A 35 -1.46 -10.55 13.28
CA GLY A 35 -0.75 -11.18 14.41
C GLY A 35 -0.12 -10.18 15.39
N GLU A 36 -0.32 -8.88 15.21
CA GLU A 36 0.21 -7.85 16.11
C GLU A 36 -0.91 -7.20 16.93
N ALA A 37 -0.63 -6.93 18.20
CA ALA A 37 -1.54 -6.18 19.06
C ALA A 37 -1.40 -4.68 18.75
N GLY A 38 -2.45 -4.05 18.24
CA GLY A 38 -2.45 -2.62 17.95
C GLY A 38 -3.81 -2.11 17.49
N VAL A 39 -4.14 -0.88 17.89
CA VAL A 39 -5.29 -0.13 17.40
C VAL A 39 -4.75 1.12 16.71
N ASP A 40 -5.19 1.37 15.48
CA ASP A 40 -4.68 2.49 14.68
C ASP A 40 -5.21 3.85 15.18
N LEU A 41 -4.41 4.49 16.02
CA LEU A 41 -4.58 5.89 16.45
C LEU A 41 -3.73 6.86 15.59
N GLY A 42 -3.23 6.43 14.43
CA GLY A 42 -2.39 7.20 13.52
C GLY A 42 -0.96 6.65 13.38
N GLY A 43 -0.41 6.04 14.43
CA GLY A 43 0.95 5.48 14.40
C GLY A 43 1.12 4.34 13.40
N LEU A 44 0.12 3.45 13.31
CA LEU A 44 0.15 2.32 12.37
C LEU A 44 0.01 2.77 10.91
N ARG A 45 -0.70 3.88 10.64
CA ARG A 45 -0.73 4.50 9.30
C ARG A 45 0.64 5.02 8.88
N CYS A 46 1.34 5.77 9.74
CA CYS A 46 2.69 6.26 9.43
C CYS A 46 3.65 5.10 9.16
N GLU A 47 3.59 4.06 9.99
CA GLU A 47 4.41 2.87 9.82
C GLU A 47 4.08 2.11 8.53
N PHE A 48 2.79 1.93 8.22
CA PHE A 48 2.34 1.31 6.98
C PHE A 48 2.89 2.03 5.75
N PHE A 49 2.75 3.36 5.65
CA PHE A 49 3.24 4.10 4.49
C PHE A 49 4.78 4.10 4.42
N SER A 50 5.47 4.12 5.56
CA SER A 50 6.93 3.96 5.61
C SER A 50 7.38 2.61 5.05
N LEU A 51 6.75 1.51 5.50
CA LEU A 51 7.03 0.16 5.01
C LEU A 51 6.66 -0.01 3.54
N LEU A 52 5.56 0.60 3.10
CA LEU A 52 5.11 0.58 1.72
C LEU A 52 6.16 1.21 0.78
N VAL A 53 6.66 2.39 1.13
CA VAL A 53 7.75 3.07 0.40
C VAL A 53 9.07 2.28 0.48
N TYR A 54 9.38 1.68 1.63
CA TYR A 54 10.56 0.84 1.78
C TYR A 54 10.53 -0.39 0.87
N GLN A 55 9.40 -1.10 0.79
CA GLN A 55 9.28 -2.26 -0.10
C GLN A 55 9.31 -1.87 -1.59
N PHE A 56 8.81 -0.68 -1.92
CA PHE A 56 8.98 -0.10 -3.25
C PHE A 56 10.44 0.15 -3.62
N SER A 57 11.21 0.71 -2.68
CA SER A 57 12.60 1.11 -2.94
C SER A 57 13.55 -0.06 -3.10
N HIS A 58 13.27 -1.20 -2.46
CA HIS A 58 14.12 -2.39 -2.52
C HIS A 58 14.06 -3.14 -3.85
N SER A 59 13.19 -2.70 -4.78
CA SER A 59 13.12 -3.26 -6.13
C SER A 59 13.97 -2.50 -7.16
N GLY A 60 14.69 -1.44 -6.76
CA GLY A 60 15.52 -0.62 -7.66
C GLY A 60 16.98 -0.53 -7.23
N SER A 61 17.89 -0.46 -8.20
CA SER A 61 19.31 -0.19 -7.93
C SER A 61 19.49 1.23 -7.40
N SER A 62 20.10 1.32 -6.22
CA SER A 62 20.66 2.49 -5.52
C SER A 62 20.39 3.88 -6.14
N GLY A 63 19.44 4.61 -5.56
CA GLY A 63 19.39 6.08 -5.60
C GLY A 63 18.47 6.73 -6.63
N HIS A 64 17.96 6.00 -7.62
CA HIS A 64 16.95 6.51 -8.55
C HIS A 64 15.86 5.45 -8.79
N LEU A 65 14.74 5.59 -8.06
CA LEU A 65 13.56 4.77 -8.27
C LEU A 65 12.75 5.40 -9.41
N THR A 66 12.84 4.79 -10.58
CA THR A 66 12.00 5.18 -11.72
C THR A 66 10.95 4.10 -11.96
N PHE A 67 9.69 4.52 -12.01
CA PHE A 67 8.63 3.63 -12.45
C PHE A 67 8.79 3.35 -13.93
N ARG A 68 9.21 2.13 -14.27
CA ARG A 68 9.19 1.66 -15.66
C ARG A 68 7.90 0.90 -15.90
N LYS A 69 7.11 1.33 -16.89
CA LYS A 69 5.93 0.56 -17.33
C LYS A 69 6.40 -0.82 -17.78
N ASN A 70 5.94 -1.86 -17.08
CA ASN A 70 6.04 -3.24 -17.50
C ASN A 70 4.67 -3.65 -18.06
N TYR A 71 4.65 -4.29 -19.23
CA TYR A 71 3.41 -4.74 -19.89
C TYR A 71 2.57 -5.64 -18.96
N VAL A 72 3.21 -6.50 -18.17
CA VAL A 72 2.54 -7.40 -17.20
C VAL A 72 1.84 -6.61 -16.08
N GLU A 73 2.40 -5.48 -15.65
CA GLU A 73 1.80 -4.65 -14.60
C GLU A 73 0.75 -3.69 -15.14
N LEU A 74 0.79 -3.41 -16.45
CA LEU A 74 -0.24 -2.65 -17.15
C LEU A 74 -1.55 -3.43 -17.22
N GLU A 75 -1.51 -4.73 -17.57
CA GLU A 75 -2.72 -5.58 -17.57
C GLU A 75 -3.37 -5.69 -16.19
N LYS A 76 -2.58 -5.60 -15.12
CA LYS A 76 -3.07 -5.70 -13.74
C LYS A 76 -3.55 -4.37 -13.16
N ASN A 77 -3.58 -3.30 -13.95
CA ASN A 77 -3.89 -1.94 -13.51
C ASN A 77 -3.07 -1.51 -12.28
N THR A 78 -1.85 -2.02 -12.10
CA THR A 78 -1.09 -1.83 -10.86
C THR A 78 -0.84 -0.36 -10.59
N PHE A 79 -0.45 0.41 -11.59
CA PHE A 79 -0.22 1.85 -11.45
C PHE A 79 -1.47 2.63 -11.02
N PHE A 80 -2.67 2.19 -11.41
CA PHE A 80 -3.92 2.81 -10.97
C PHE A 80 -4.14 2.60 -9.47
N TYR A 81 -4.01 1.36 -8.98
CA TYR A 81 -4.15 1.04 -7.56
C TYR A 81 -3.04 1.66 -6.70
N LEU A 82 -1.84 1.83 -7.26
CA LEU A 82 -0.78 2.59 -6.59
C LEU A 82 -1.12 4.07 -6.48
N GLY A 83 -1.72 4.67 -7.51
CA GLY A 83 -2.25 6.02 -7.44
C GLY A 83 -3.28 6.18 -6.32
N GLN A 84 -4.16 5.18 -6.14
CA GLN A 84 -5.13 5.17 -5.03
C GLN A 84 -4.45 5.05 -3.67
N LEU A 85 -3.42 4.20 -3.51
CA LEU A 85 -2.63 4.11 -2.29
C LEU A 85 -1.96 5.44 -1.92
N VAL A 86 -1.40 6.13 -2.90
CA VAL A 86 -0.80 7.45 -2.70
C VAL A 86 -1.86 8.50 -2.37
N ALA A 87 -3.05 8.44 -2.99
CA ALA A 87 -4.15 9.35 -2.64
C ALA A 87 -4.58 9.15 -1.17
N LEU A 88 -4.65 7.91 -0.71
CA LEU A 88 -4.97 7.58 0.70
C LEU A 88 -3.91 8.04 1.70
N SER A 89 -2.69 8.38 1.28
CA SER A 89 -1.67 8.93 2.19
C SER A 89 -1.86 10.42 2.47
N ILE A 90 -2.72 11.10 1.71
CA ILE A 90 -2.96 12.56 1.80
C ILE A 90 -4.30 12.85 2.52
N LEU A 91 -5.20 11.86 2.59
CA LEU A 91 -6.52 11.92 3.23
C LEU A 91 -6.45 11.58 4.73
#